data_AF-A0A099TX65-F1
#
_entry.id   AF-A0A099TX65-F1
#
_cell.length_a   1.000
_cell.length_b   1.000
_cell.length_c   1.000
_cell.angle_alpha   90.00
_cell.angle_beta   90.00
_cell.angle_gamma   90.00
#
_symmetry.space_group_name_H-M   'P 1'
#
loop_
_entity.id
_entity.type
_entity.pdbx_description
1 polymer ?
#
loop_
_entity_poly.entity_id
_entity_poly.type
_entity_poly.pdbx_seq_one_letter_code
_entity_poly.pdbx_strand_id
1 'polypeptide(L)' 'MNVRFYKSPLRYMGGKSIKGAESIYLQYLLVDNELVGLIGEENIKECFDFSYYTKNVDSIFKRVFGEGR' A
#
# COMPACT_ATOMS: atom_id res chain seq x y z
N MET A 1 -8.94 35.12 6.98
CA MET A 1 -8.72 33.70 7.33
C MET A 1 -7.56 33.20 6.48
N ASN A 2 -6.34 33.20 7.04
CA ASN A 2 -5.12 32.83 6.30
C ASN A 2 -5.04 31.30 6.22
N VAL A 3 -5.32 30.76 5.04
CA VAL A 3 -5.12 29.34 4.74
C VAL A 3 -3.61 29.14 4.58
N ARG A 4 -2.92 28.77 5.67
CA ARG A 4 -1.53 28.32 5.57
C ARG A 4 -1.55 27.01 4.79
N PHE A 5 -1.15 27.07 3.52
CA PHE A 5 -0.77 25.90 2.75
C PHE A 5 0.35 25.21 3.53
N TYR A 6 0.05 24.11 4.21
CA TYR A 6 1.09 23.20 4.65
C TYR A 6 1.86 22.81 3.40
N LYS A 7 3.10 23.27 3.30
CA LYS A 7 4.01 22.84 2.25
C LYS A 7 4.18 21.34 2.43
N SER A 8 3.45 20.57 1.64
CA SER A 8 3.57 19.12 1.60
C SER A 8 5.05 18.78 1.32
N PRO A 9 5.70 17.93 2.14
CA PRO A 9 7.11 17.56 1.99
C PRO A 9 7.49 16.93 0.63
N LEU A 10 6.48 16.63 -0.20
CA LEU A 10 6.57 15.96 -1.51
C LEU A 10 7.39 16.69 -2.58
N ARG A 11 7.91 17.89 -2.34
CA ARG A 11 8.88 18.54 -3.25
C ARG A 11 10.33 18.13 -3.02
N TYR A 12 10.67 17.42 -1.92
CA TYR A 12 12.07 17.12 -1.58
C TYR A 12 12.56 15.72 -1.96
N MET A 13 11.68 14.84 -2.46
CA MET A 13 12.11 13.59 -3.07
C MET A 13 11.91 13.71 -4.57
N GLY A 14 13.03 13.91 -5.29
CA GLY A 14 13.06 14.03 -6.74
C GLY A 14 12.24 12.94 -7.40
N GLY A 15 11.39 13.34 -8.34
CA GLY A 15 10.44 12.48 -9.03
C GLY A 15 11.11 11.29 -9.72
N LYS A 16 11.26 10.19 -9.00
CA LYS A 16 11.32 8.85 -9.56
C LYS A 16 9.92 8.27 -9.41
N SER A 17 9.18 8.25 -10.51
CA SER A 17 8.06 7.33 -10.64
C SER A 17 8.64 5.92 -10.57
N ILE A 18 8.44 5.24 -9.44
CA ILE A 18 8.88 3.86 -9.25
C ILE A 18 7.87 3.02 -10.02
N LYS A 19 8.32 2.41 -11.12
CA LYS A 19 7.53 1.44 -11.88
C LYS A 19 7.21 0.26 -10.95
N GLY A 20 5.94 0.11 -10.61
CA GLY A 20 5.43 -0.95 -9.74
C GLY A 20 4.35 -0.35 -8.86
N ALA A 21 3.21 -1.01 -8.75
CA ALA A 21 2.02 -0.54 -8.04
C ALA A 21 2.18 -0.50 -6.51
N GLU A 22 3.33 -0.03 -6.00
CA GLU A 22 3.55 0.12 -4.57
C GLU A 22 2.85 1.38 -4.07
N SER A 23 2.04 1.21 -3.03
CA SER A 23 1.25 2.27 -2.44
C SER A 23 2.15 3.42 -1.98
N ILE A 24 1.82 4.65 -2.36
CA ILE A 24 2.47 5.86 -1.84
C ILE A 24 2.44 5.91 -0.30
N TYR A 25 1.45 5.29 0.33
CA TYR A 25 1.34 5.20 1.78
C TYR A 25 2.39 4.27 2.38
N LEU A 26 2.68 3.12 1.74
CA LEU A 26 3.74 2.20 2.19
C LEU A 26 5.10 2.90 2.21
N GLN A 27 5.41 3.69 1.17
CA GLN A 27 6.68 4.44 1.12
C GLN A 27 6.83 5.41 2.29
N TYR A 28 5.74 6.06 2.73
CA TYR A 28 5.79 6.92 3.92
C TYR A 28 6.09 6.14 5.19
N LEU A 29 5.51 4.96 5.37
CA LEU A 29 5.73 4.13 6.55
C LEU A 29 7.17 3.59 6.60
N LEU A 30 7.75 3.24 5.46
CA LEU A 30 9.12 2.72 5.38
C LEU A 30 10.20 3.77 5.65
N VAL A 31 9.88 5.06 5.48
CA VAL A 31 10.80 6.17 5.79
C VAL A 31 10.71 6.59 7.26
N ASP A 32 9.69 6.13 7.99
CA ASP A 32 9.54 6.39 9.42
C ASP A 32 10.39 5.41 10.25
N ASN A 33 11.58 5.86 10.65
CA ASN A 33 12.53 5.05 11.42
C ASN A 33 12.01 4.62 12.80
N GLU A 34 11.11 5.39 13.41
CA GLU A 34 10.53 5.04 14.71
C GLU A 34 9.56 3.88 14.53
N LEU A 35 8.66 4.00 13.55
CA LEU A 35 7.71 2.95 13.19
C LEU A 35 8.41 1.66 12.74
N VAL A 36 9.40 1.79 11.84
CA VAL A 36 10.19 0.65 11.35
C VAL A 36 10.98 0.00 12.48
N GLY A 37 11.50 0.78 13.43
CA GLY A 37 12.18 0.26 14.62
C GLY A 37 11.26 -0.54 15.55
N LEU A 38 9.97 -0.22 15.60
CA LEU A 38 8.99 -0.90 16.44
C LEU A 38 8.40 -2.16 15.80
N ILE A 39 8.10 -2.10 14.50
CA ILE A 39 7.34 -3.14 13.80
C ILE A 39 8.25 -3.99 12.90
N GLY A 40 9.30 -3.40 12.33
CA GLY A 40 10.15 -4.04 11.32
C GLY A 40 9.61 -3.84 9.89
N GLU A 41 10.52 -3.62 8.95
CA GLU A 41 10.19 -3.34 7.54
C GLU A 41 9.40 -4.48 6.87
N GLU A 42 9.74 -5.74 7.15
CA GLU A 42 9.09 -6.92 6.57
C GLU A 42 7.62 -7.03 7.01
N ASN A 43 7.36 -6.90 8.31
CA ASN A 43 6.02 -6.90 8.87
C ASN A 43 5.16 -5.75 8.33
N ILE A 44 5.75 -4.57 8.12
CA ILE A 44 5.07 -3.44 7.49
C ILE A 44 4.68 -3.81 6.05
N LYS A 45 5.55 -4.47 5.27
CA LYS A 45 5.23 -4.89 3.90
C LYS A 45 4.17 -5.99 3.84
N GLU A 46 4.20 -6.96 4.76
CA GLU A 46 3.20 -8.04 4.85
C GLU A 46 1.78 -7.48 5.07
N CYS A 47 1.65 -6.38 5.82
CA CYS A 47 0.37 -5.71 6.02
C CYS A 47 -0.25 -5.16 4.72
N PHE A 48 0.55 -5.00 3.67
CA PHE A 48 0.11 -4.57 2.33
C PHE A 48 -0.04 -5.74 1.35
N ASP A 49 0.09 -6.99 1.80
CA ASP A 49 -0.23 -8.14 0.97
C ASP A 49 -1.75 -8.25 0.73
N PHE A 50 -2.16 -8.08 -0.52
CA PHE A 50 -3.54 -8.18 -0.95
C PHE A 50 -4.02 -9.63 -1.13
N SER A 51 -3.10 -10.60 -1.19
CA SER A 51 -3.39 -12.01 -1.48
C SER A 51 -4.37 -12.61 -0.47
N TYR A 52 -4.28 -12.20 0.79
CA TYR A 52 -5.16 -12.66 1.85
C TYR A 52 -6.63 -12.30 1.59
N TYR A 53 -6.89 -11.10 1.05
CA TYR A 53 -8.25 -10.62 0.79
C TYR A 53 -8.86 -11.22 -0.48
N THR A 54 -8.03 -11.65 -1.42
CA THR A 54 -8.49 -12.22 -2.71
C THR A 54 -8.54 -13.75 -2.74
N LYS A 55 -8.07 -14.44 -1.69
CA LYS A 55 -7.98 -15.91 -1.62
C LYS A 55 -9.27 -16.68 -1.97
N ASN A 56 -10.43 -16.08 -1.71
CA ASN A 56 -11.73 -16.72 -1.91
C ASN A 56 -12.47 -16.25 -3.17
N VAL A 57 -11.87 -15.33 -3.94
CA VAL A 57 -12.53 -14.75 -5.12
C VAL A 57 -12.92 -15.87 -6.09
N ASP A 58 -12.01 -16.79 -6.40
CA ASP A 58 -12.30 -17.91 -7.31
C ASP A 58 -13.41 -18.82 -6.78
N SER A 59 -13.45 -19.06 -5.47
CA SER A 59 -14.50 -19.86 -4.84
C SER A 59 -15.87 -19.19 -4.94
N ILE A 60 -15.92 -17.86 -4.76
CA ILE A 60 -17.14 -17.06 -4.92
C ILE A 60 -17.59 -17.08 -6.38
N PHE A 61 -16.67 -16.86 -7.33
CA PHE A 61 -16.96 -16.91 -8.76
C PHE A 61 -17.51 -18.27 -9.17
N LYS A 62 -16.87 -19.36 -8.73
CA LYS A 62 -17.36 -20.73 -8.96
C LYS A 62 -18.75 -20.98 -8.39
N ARG A 63 -19.05 -20.46 -7.20
CA ARG A 63 -20.38 -20.59 -6.59
C ARG A 63 -21.46 -19.83 -7.36
N VAL A 64 -21.15 -18.62 -7.83
CA VAL A 64 -22.14 -17.74 -8.49
C VAL A 64 -22.36 -18.12 -9.95
N PHE A 65 -21.30 -18.50 -10.66
CA PHE A 65 -21.32 -18.73 -12.11
C PHE A 65 -21.15 -20.21 -12.52
N GLY A 66 -20.81 -21.11 -11.58
CA GLY A 66 -20.52 -22.51 -11.87
C GLY A 66 -19.10 -22.74 -12.43
N GLU A 67 -18.80 -23.97 -12.87
CA GLU A 67 -17.63 -24.28 -13.69
C GLU A 67 -18.03 -24.19 -15.17
N GLY A 68 -17.62 -23.13 -15.86
CA GLY A 68 -17.63 -23.01 -17.32
C GLY A 68 -18.92 -23.43 -18.06
N ARG A 69 -19.81 -22.48 -18.32
CA ARG A 69 -20.58 -22.44 -19.57
C ARG A 69 -20.30 -21.13 -20.28
#